data_AF-A0A150KTF6-F1
#
_entry.id   AF-A0A150KTF6-F1
#
_cell.length_a   1.000
_cell.length_b   1.000
_cell.length_c   1.000
_cell.angle_alpha   90.00
_cell.angle_beta   90.00
_cell.angle_gamma   90.00
#
_symmetry.space_group_name_H-M   'P 1'
#
loop_
_entity.id
_entity.type
_entity.pdbx_description
1 polymer ?
#
loop_
_entity_poly.entity_id
_entity_poly.type
_entity_poly.pdbx_seq_one_letter_code
_entity_poly.pdbx_strand_id
1 'polypeptide(L)'
;MANTYTTIQGDTWDLIAYRTLGSEYLLPLLLEENQKHRATLIFSGGVVLTIPDIDTSEITDRPDWLGDEDEDDEETEDEENEEDDDDL
;
A
#
# COMPACT_ATOMS: atom_id res chain seq x y z
N MET A 1 -23.07 -3.61 -2.11
CA MET A 1 -23.35 -3.71 -3.57
C MET A 1 -22.13 -4.37 -4.17
N ALA A 2 -22.24 -5.27 -5.17
CA ALA A 2 -21.04 -5.94 -5.68
C ALA A 2 -20.07 -4.91 -6.29
N ASN A 3 -18.99 -4.60 -5.58
CA ASN A 3 -17.97 -3.69 -6.06
C ASN A 3 -17.17 -4.45 -7.11
N THR A 4 -17.08 -3.92 -8.33
CA THR A 4 -16.28 -4.53 -9.40
C THR A 4 -15.05 -3.67 -9.63
N TYR A 5 -13.90 -4.31 -9.76
CA TYR A 5 -12.64 -3.63 -10.05
C TYR A 5 -12.11 -4.07 -11.39
N THR A 6 -11.69 -3.09 -12.19
CA THR A 6 -11.04 -3.34 -13.47
C THR A 6 -9.54 -3.25 -13.27
N THR A 7 -8.85 -4.37 -13.45
CA THR A 7 -7.40 -4.43 -13.32
C THR A 7 -6.70 -3.62 -14.40
N ILE A 8 -5.53 -3.10 -14.08
CA ILE A 8 -4.59 -2.53 -15.06
C ILE A 8 -3.45 -3.51 -15.36
N GLN A 9 -2.64 -3.21 -16.38
CA GLN A 9 -1.51 -4.07 -16.73
C GLN A 9 -0.45 -4.02 -15.62
N GLY A 10 -0.08 -5.20 -15.11
CA GLY A 10 0.88 -5.31 -14.02
C GLY A 10 0.24 -5.35 -12.62
N ASP A 11 -1.10 -5.27 -12.53
CA ASP A 11 -1.78 -5.49 -11.26
C ASP A 11 -1.60 -6.94 -10.77
N THR A 12 -1.48 -7.09 -9.46
CA THR A 12 -1.40 -8.37 -8.77
C THR A 12 -2.53 -8.48 -7.75
N TRP A 13 -2.82 -9.69 -7.30
CA TRP A 13 -3.83 -9.93 -6.26
C TRP A 13 -3.61 -9.11 -5.01
N ASP A 14 -2.35 -9.00 -4.59
CA ASP A 14 -1.90 -8.26 -3.43
C ASP A 14 -2.25 -6.77 -3.53
N LEU A 15 -1.90 -6.16 -4.66
CA LEU A 15 -2.13 -4.74 -4.94
C LEU A 15 -3.62 -4.42 -5.09
N ILE A 16 -4.40 -5.33 -5.69
CA ILE A 16 -5.85 -5.20 -5.80
C ILE A 16 -6.49 -5.31 -4.42
N ALA A 17 -6.10 -6.30 -3.61
CA ALA A 17 -6.60 -6.48 -2.25
C ALA A 17 -6.27 -5.26 -1.38
N TYR A 18 -5.04 -4.76 -1.44
CA TYR A 18 -4.65 -3.54 -0.73
C TYR A 18 -5.47 -2.32 -1.15
N ARG A 19 -5.69 -2.10 -2.46
CA ARG A 19 -6.44 -0.95 -2.96
C ARG A 19 -7.95 -1.01 -2.71
N THR A 20 -8.51 -2.21 -2.71
CA THR A 20 -9.96 -2.42 -2.68
C THR A 20 -10.46 -2.76 -1.28
N LEU A 21 -9.69 -3.59 -0.57
CA LEU A 21 -9.99 -4.08 0.77
C LEU A 21 -9.13 -3.41 1.84
N GLY A 22 -8.10 -2.64 1.48
CA GLY A 22 -7.20 -2.01 2.45
C GLY A 22 -6.14 -2.96 3.03
N SER A 23 -6.13 -4.23 2.63
CA SER A 23 -5.16 -5.21 3.14
C SER A 23 -4.82 -6.26 2.09
N GLU A 24 -3.52 -6.50 1.91
CA GLU A 24 -2.95 -7.54 1.06
C GLU A 24 -3.38 -8.96 1.49
N TYR A 25 -3.58 -9.19 2.80
CA TYR A 25 -3.92 -10.51 3.36
C TYR A 25 -5.32 -11.00 2.99
N LEU A 26 -6.14 -10.15 2.38
CA LEU A 26 -7.51 -10.46 1.98
C LEU A 26 -7.61 -10.96 0.53
N LEU A 27 -6.46 -11.17 -0.11
CA LEU A 27 -6.35 -11.87 -1.39
C LEU A 27 -7.07 -13.24 -1.47
N PRO A 28 -7.12 -14.13 -0.44
CA PRO A 28 -7.79 -15.42 -0.59
C PRO A 28 -9.30 -15.27 -0.81
N LEU A 29 -9.93 -14.28 -0.16
CA LEU A 29 -11.36 -13.97 -0.34
C LEU A 29 -11.65 -13.48 -1.77
N LEU A 30 -10.77 -12.61 -2.28
CA LEU A 30 -10.79 -12.17 -3.67
C LEU A 30 -10.62 -13.34 -4.64
N LEU A 31 -9.75 -14.30 -4.33
CA LEU A 31 -9.52 -15.50 -5.13
C LEU A 31 -10.72 -16.45 -5.13
N GLU A 32 -11.39 -16.60 -3.99
CA GLU A 32 -12.56 -17.46 -3.84
C GLU A 32 -13.73 -16.98 -4.68
N GLU A 33 -13.95 -15.67 -4.77
CA GLU A 33 -14.97 -15.11 -5.67
C GLU A 33 -14.54 -15.14 -7.14
N ASN A 34 -13.25 -14.97 -7.40
CA ASN A 34 -12.72 -14.90 -8.76
C ASN A 34 -11.93 -16.17 -9.12
N GLN A 35 -12.48 -17.35 -8.83
CA GLN A 35 -11.84 -18.63 -9.13
C GLN A 35 -11.47 -18.80 -10.60
N LYS A 36 -12.17 -18.11 -11.51
CA LYS A 36 -11.84 -18.09 -12.95
C LYS A 36 -10.46 -17.51 -13.24
N HIS A 37 -10.00 -16.58 -12.39
CA HIS A 37 -8.73 -15.87 -12.57
C HIS A 37 -7.63 -16.33 -11.60
N ARG A 38 -7.89 -17.34 -10.74
CA ARG A 38 -6.94 -17.85 -9.72
C ARG A 38 -5.56 -18.25 -10.24
N ALA A 39 -5.45 -18.62 -11.51
CA ALA A 39 -4.19 -19.03 -12.14
C ALA A 39 -3.39 -17.82 -12.70
N THR A 40 -3.97 -16.63 -12.63
CA THR A 40 -3.37 -15.39 -13.10
C THR A 40 -2.59 -14.77 -11.95
N LEU A 41 -1.26 -14.77 -12.04
CA LEU A 41 -0.38 -14.13 -11.06
C LEU A 41 -0.23 -12.63 -11.33
N ILE A 42 -0.18 -12.26 -12.61
CA ILE A 42 -0.05 -10.88 -13.08
C ILE A 42 -1.19 -10.63 -14.05
N PHE A 43 -2.02 -9.64 -13.74
CA PHE A 43 -3.16 -9.27 -14.55
C PHE A 43 -2.74 -8.40 -15.74
N SER A 44 -3.32 -8.71 -16.90
CA SER A 44 -3.38 -7.76 -18.00
C SER A 44 -4.45 -6.71 -17.71
N GLY A 45 -4.29 -5.50 -18.26
CA GLY A 45 -5.30 -4.46 -18.12
C GLY A 45 -6.63 -4.86 -18.75
N GLY A 46 -7.74 -4.50 -18.09
CA GLY A 46 -9.10 -4.73 -18.58
C GLY A 46 -9.79 -5.99 -18.05
N VAL A 47 -9.24 -6.68 -17.04
CA VAL A 47 -9.95 -7.80 -16.40
C VAL A 47 -10.87 -7.26 -15.31
N VAL A 48 -12.16 -7.61 -15.37
CA VAL A 48 -13.14 -7.22 -14.36
C VAL A 48 -13.21 -8.30 -13.29
N LEU A 49 -12.85 -7.94 -12.06
CA LEU A 49 -12.91 -8.80 -10.88
C LEU A 49 -14.07 -8.38 -9.98
N THR A 50 -14.72 -9.38 -9.38
CA THR A 50 -15.77 -9.19 -8.38
C THR A 50 -15.13 -9.07 -7.01
N ILE A 51 -15.34 -7.96 -6.31
CA ILE A 51 -14.78 -7.76 -4.98
C ILE A 51 -15.85 -8.07 -3.93
N PRO A 52 -15.57 -8.98 -2.98
CA PRO A 52 -16.44 -9.19 -1.83
C PRO A 52 -16.41 -7.94 -0.93
N ASP A 53 -17.58 -7.55 -0.44
CA ASP A 53 -17.74 -6.45 0.52
C ASP A 53 -17.26 -6.97 1.90
N ILE A 54 -16.07 -6.53 2.33
CA ILE A 54 -15.53 -6.83 3.65
C ILE A 54 -15.16 -5.53 4.35
N ASP A 55 -15.75 -5.33 5.54
CA ASP A 55 -15.43 -4.20 6.40
C ASP A 55 -14.07 -4.43 7.05
N THR A 56 -13.03 -3.82 6.48
CA THR A 56 -11.70 -3.69 7.11
C THR A 56 -11.53 -2.40 7.89
N SER A 57 -12.64 -1.68 8.12
CA SER A 57 -12.66 -0.44 8.91
C SER A 57 -12.24 -0.62 10.37
N GLU A 58 -12.01 -1.85 10.82
CA GLU A 58 -11.35 -2.16 12.09
C GLU A 58 -9.84 -1.89 11.94
N ILE A 59 -9.47 -0.62 11.74
CA ILE A 59 -8.12 -0.15 12.02
C ILE A 59 -7.92 -0.43 13.50
N THR A 60 -7.21 -1.51 13.81
CA THR A 60 -6.85 -1.84 15.17
C THR A 60 -6.02 -0.68 15.71
N ASP A 61 -6.54 -0.05 16.76
CA ASP A 61 -5.88 0.94 17.59
C ASP A 61 -4.39 0.57 17.74
N ARG A 62 -3.50 1.37 17.12
CA ARG A 62 -2.07 1.12 17.17
C ARG A 62 -1.63 1.28 18.62
N PRO A 63 -0.89 0.32 19.19
CA PRO A 63 -0.48 0.43 20.57
C PRO A 63 0.51 1.61 20.73
N ASP A 64 0.38 2.36 21.83
CA ASP A 64 1.12 3.62 22.11
C ASP A 64 2.65 3.53 21.98
N TRP A 65 3.24 2.33 21.99
CA TRP A 65 4.69 2.14 21.85
C TRP A 65 5.20 2.24 20.41
N LEU A 66 4.30 2.28 19.41
CA LEU A 66 4.71 2.31 17.99
C LEU A 66 5.17 3.71 17.53
N GLY A 67 4.88 4.78 18.28
CA GLY A 67 5.25 6.15 17.94
C GLY A 67 4.50 6.71 16.71
N ASP A 68 4.20 8.01 16.71
CA ASP A 68 3.72 8.71 15.52
C ASP A 68 4.88 8.82 14.52
N GLU A 69 4.66 8.36 13.29
CA GLU A 69 5.63 8.41 12.18
C GLU A 69 5.65 9.82 11.53
N ASP A 70 5.57 10.87 12.35
CA ASP A 70 5.67 12.24 11.88
C ASP A 70 7.06 12.78 12.25
N GLU A 71 7.75 13.30 11.22
CA GLU A 71 8.95 14.16 11.29
C GLU A 71 10.31 13.46 11.40
N ASP A 72 10.79 12.82 10.33
CA ASP A 72 12.24 12.68 10.07
C ASP A 72 12.49 12.53 8.55
N ASP A 73 12.15 13.57 7.79
CA ASP A 73 12.66 13.76 6.42
C ASP A 73 12.85 15.26 6.17
N GLU A 74 13.58 15.94 7.07
CA GLU A 74 14.21 17.24 6.75
C GLU A 74 15.58 16.94 6.14
N GLU A 75 15.56 16.82 4.81
CA GLU A 75 16.74 16.91 3.95
C GLU A 75 17.34 18.33 4.08
N THR A 76 18.68 18.42 4.02
CA THR A 76 19.53 19.63 3.88
C THR A 76 19.86 20.36 5.19
N GLU A 77 21.08 20.84 5.49
CA GLU A 77 22.11 21.41 4.63
C GLU A 77 23.52 21.08 5.19
N ASP A 78 24.39 20.53 4.33
CA ASP A 78 25.85 20.61 4.50
C ASP A 78 26.25 22.09 4.38
N GLU A 79 26.38 22.80 5.49
CA GLU A 79 27.17 24.03 5.55
C GLU A 79 28.57 23.71 6.07
N GLU A 80 29.43 23.23 5.17
CA GLU A 80 30.87 23.45 5.29
C GLU A 80 31.14 24.94 5.08
N ASN A 81 31.10 25.73 6.16
CA ASN A 81 31.64 27.07 6.12
C ASN A 81 33.04 27.09 6.74
N GLU A 82 34.02 27.18 5.85
CA GLU A 82 35.39 27.60 6.12
C GLU A 82 35.35 29.02 6.71
N GLU A 83 35.79 29.22 7.95
CA GLU A 83 36.30 30.53 8.37
C GLU A 83 37.63 30.36 9.12
N ASP A 84 38.66 30.68 8.35
CA ASP A 84 40.00 31.14 8.73
C ASP A 84 40.00 32.12 9.93
N ASP A 85 41.17 32.14 10.59
CA ASP A 85 41.74 33.26 11.34
C ASP A 85 41.23 33.53 12.77
N ASP A 86 42.05 33.18 13.76
CA ASP A 86 42.36 34.12 14.85
C ASP A 86 43.79 33.84 15.38
N ASP A 87 44.73 34.59 14.81
CA ASP A 87 46.06 34.86 15.35
C ASP A 87 45.92 35.73 16.61
N LEU A 88 46.31 35.21 17.79
CA LEU A 88 46.76 36.01 18.96
C LEU A 88 47.57 35.18 19.98
#